data_AF-A0AAD9N8A9-F1
#
_entry.id   AF-A0AAD9N8A9-F1
#
_cell.length_a   1.000
_cell.length_b   1.000
_cell.length_c   1.000
_cell.angle_alpha   90.00
_cell.angle_beta   90.00
_cell.angle_gamma   90.00
#
_symmetry.space_group_name_H-M   'P 1'
#
loop_
_entity.id
_entity.type
_entity.pdbx_description
1 polymer ?
#
loop_
_entity_poly.entity_id
_entity_poly.type
_entity_poly.pdbx_seq_one_letter_code
_entity_poly.pdbx_strand_id
1 'polypeptide(L)'
;MGISCVALGCSNRQEHHPGLPFYRFPADPERREMWIKAINREDWLPTPYSRLCAMHFISGKKNNNPRSPDYVPSIFTNTTLPKKAKGKQSLDASDRGTSTKKQRIETTRHGEAAQILLSMAAAAKDYPSSSDTMLTNSPLVCSSSCATTTTPIAVQTNMTMSDIQALQTECENLRRANSKLRGMLCRLASDEKSFTDHDQVRL
;
A
#
# COMPACT_ATOMS: atom_id res chain seq x y z
N MET A 1 25.03 6.04 38.99
CA MET A 1 23.83 5.45 38.35
C MET A 1 23.16 6.53 37.53
N GLY A 2 23.20 6.43 36.20
CA GLY A 2 22.61 7.43 35.29
C GLY A 2 21.15 7.17 34.99
N ILE A 3 20.43 8.20 34.55
CA ILE A 3 19.04 8.09 34.10
C ILE A 3 19.01 7.50 32.68
N SER A 4 18.21 6.46 32.47
CA SER A 4 17.94 5.85 31.16
C SER A 4 16.47 5.97 30.77
N CYS A 5 16.20 5.99 29.47
CA CYS A 5 14.84 5.96 28.95
C CYS A 5 14.19 4.59 29.20
N VAL A 6 12.91 4.58 29.60
CA VAL A 6 12.15 3.33 29.82
C VAL A 6 11.47 2.79 28.58
N ALA A 7 11.41 3.58 27.50
CA ALA A 7 10.79 3.15 26.25
C ALA A 7 11.51 1.95 25.66
N LEU A 8 10.76 0.97 25.16
CA LEU A 8 11.31 -0.19 24.48
C LEU A 8 12.13 0.24 23.27
N GLY A 9 13.31 -0.36 23.09
CA GLY A 9 14.22 -0.04 21.99
C GLY A 9 14.95 1.30 22.11
N CYS A 10 14.68 2.10 23.15
CA CYS A 10 15.34 3.38 23.36
C CYS A 10 16.57 3.22 24.25
N SER A 11 17.76 3.40 23.67
CA SER A 11 19.05 3.32 24.39
C SER A 11 19.52 4.67 24.94
N ASN A 12 18.69 5.71 24.89
CA ASN A 12 19.06 7.05 25.34
C ASN A 12 19.31 7.07 26.85
N ARG A 13 20.51 7.53 27.22
CA ARG A 13 20.96 7.75 28.60
C ARG A 13 21.36 9.20 28.78
N GLN A 14 21.02 9.77 29.93
CA GLN A 14 21.33 11.18 30.24
C GLN A 14 22.84 11.47 30.21
N GLU A 15 23.67 10.49 30.56
CA GLU A 15 25.13 10.60 30.54
C GLU A 15 25.69 10.79 29.12
N HIS A 16 25.14 10.10 28.12
CA HIS A 16 25.57 10.20 26.72
C HIS A 16 24.87 11.33 25.95
N HIS A 17 23.77 11.86 26.50
CA HIS A 17 22.96 12.90 25.89
C HIS A 17 22.60 14.00 26.90
N PRO A 18 23.56 14.84 27.33
CA PRO A 18 23.34 15.84 28.38
C PRO A 18 22.31 16.92 28.01
N GLY A 19 22.11 17.17 26.70
CA GLY A 19 21.11 18.11 26.20
C GLY A 19 19.71 17.53 25.99
N LEU A 20 19.52 16.22 26.19
CA LEU A 20 18.23 15.56 25.96
C LEU A 20 17.43 15.53 27.27
N PRO A 21 16.26 16.20 27.35
CA PRO A 21 15.44 16.16 28.56
C PRO A 21 14.89 14.77 28.84
N PHE A 22 14.85 14.41 30.12
CA PHE A 22 14.22 13.18 30.62
C PHE A 22 13.05 13.54 31.54
N TYR A 23 11.85 13.17 31.14
CA TYR A 23 10.62 13.51 31.84
C TYR A 23 10.20 12.43 32.82
N ARG A 24 9.78 12.86 34.01
CA ARG A 24 9.10 12.00 34.99
C ARG A 24 7.68 11.70 34.52
N PHE A 25 7.16 10.56 34.96
CA PHE A 25 5.74 10.25 34.81
C PHE A 25 4.89 11.31 35.51
N PRO A 26 3.73 11.68 34.93
CA PRO A 26 2.79 12.63 35.54
C PRO A 26 2.34 12.22 36.94
N ALA A 27 2.03 13.21 37.78
CA ALA A 27 1.41 12.99 39.10
C ALA A 27 -0.04 12.50 38.95
N ASP A 28 -0.74 13.05 37.96
CA ASP A 28 -2.09 12.68 37.57
C ASP A 28 -2.18 11.18 37.20
N PRO A 29 -3.07 10.41 37.83
CA PRO A 29 -3.14 8.96 37.65
C PRO A 29 -3.65 8.57 36.25
N GLU A 30 -4.62 9.30 35.71
CA GLU A 30 -5.22 9.00 34.40
C GLU A 30 -4.19 9.18 33.28
N ARG A 31 -3.50 10.33 33.29
CA ARG A 31 -2.43 10.62 32.34
C ARG A 31 -1.25 9.67 32.50
N ARG A 32 -0.92 9.30 33.76
CA ARG A 32 0.12 8.30 34.01
C ARG A 32 -0.24 6.96 33.38
N GLU A 33 -1.50 6.52 33.51
CA GLU A 33 -1.97 5.29 32.88
C GLU A 33 -1.90 5.38 31.35
N MET A 34 -2.25 6.51 30.75
CA MET A 34 -2.07 6.73 29.31
C MET A 34 -0.60 6.60 28.88
N TRP A 35 0.34 7.14 29.66
CA TRP A 35 1.78 6.99 29.38
C TRP A 35 2.23 5.53 29.49
N ILE A 36 1.76 4.79 30.49
CA ILE A 36 2.06 3.35 30.66
C ILE A 36 1.55 2.56 29.45
N LYS A 37 0.29 2.80 29.05
CA LYS A 37 -0.32 2.18 27.87
C LYS A 37 0.45 2.49 26.59
N ALA A 38 0.90 3.73 26.42
CA ALA A 38 1.65 4.15 25.24
C ALA A 38 3.03 3.46 25.13
N ILE A 39 3.70 3.21 26.27
CA ILE A 39 4.97 2.46 26.29
C ILE A 39 4.76 0.98 25.92
N ASN A 40 3.57 0.45 26.20
CA ASN A 40 3.13 -0.90 25.82
C ASN A 40 4.15 -2.00 26.18
N ARG A 41 4.58 -2.02 27.44
CA ARG A 41 5.51 -3.03 27.97
C ARG A 41 4.76 -4.00 28.88
N GLU A 42 4.81 -5.28 28.53
CA GLU A 42 4.24 -6.36 29.34
C GLU A 42 4.99 -6.51 30.67
N ASP A 43 4.26 -6.85 31.74
CA ASP A 43 4.75 -7.13 33.09
C ASP A 43 5.67 -6.06 33.70
N TRP A 44 5.47 -4.80 33.30
CA TRP A 44 6.29 -3.69 33.76
C TRP A 44 5.44 -2.55 34.31
N LEU A 45 5.84 -2.05 35.49
CA LEU A 45 5.25 -0.88 36.13
C LEU A 45 6.30 0.23 36.28
N PRO A 46 5.92 1.49 36.05
CA PRO A 46 6.84 2.60 36.23
C PRO A 46 7.17 2.77 37.71
N THR A 47 8.46 2.90 38.00
CA THR A 47 8.97 3.29 39.31
C THR A 47 9.06 4.82 39.42
N PRO A 48 9.24 5.40 40.62
CA PRO A 48 9.47 6.84 40.77
C PRO A 48 10.69 7.38 40.01
N TYR A 49 11.60 6.49 39.62
CA TYR A 49 12.81 6.79 38.86
C TYR A 49 12.67 6.53 37.35
N SER A 50 11.54 5.97 36.91
CA SER A 50 11.25 5.77 35.49
C SER A 50 11.15 7.10 34.76
N ARG A 51 11.84 7.21 33.62
CA ARG A 51 11.89 8.43 32.80
C ARG A 51 11.72 8.12 31.32
N LEU A 52 11.04 9.01 30.60
CA LEU A 52 11.01 9.01 29.14
C LEU A 52 11.82 10.18 28.61
N CYS A 53 12.65 9.94 27.60
CA CYS A 53 13.37 11.02 26.95
C CYS A 53 12.45 11.86 26.04
N ALA A 54 12.85 13.09 25.75
CA ALA A 54 12.11 14.03 24.92
C ALA A 54 11.76 13.51 23.52
N MET A 55 12.54 12.58 22.95
CA MET A 55 12.30 12.01 21.62
C MET A 55 10.95 11.30 21.46
N HIS A 56 10.28 10.95 22.58
CA HIS A 56 8.97 10.30 22.55
C HIS A 56 7.80 11.31 22.42
N PHE A 57 8.11 12.61 22.39
CA PHE A 57 7.15 13.71 22.21
C PHE A 57 7.43 14.40 20.87
N ILE A 58 6.38 14.81 20.18
CA ILE A 58 6.43 15.42 18.85
C ILE A 58 7.20 16.74 18.88
N SER A 59 6.91 17.61 19.86
CA SER A 59 7.67 18.86 20.02
C SER A 59 8.99 18.68 20.77
N GLY A 60 9.36 17.46 21.15
CA GLY A 60 10.47 17.20 22.06
C GLY A 60 10.21 17.66 23.50
N LYS A 61 8.98 18.06 23.84
CA LYS A 61 8.61 18.52 25.19
C LYS A 61 7.28 17.93 25.60
N LYS A 62 7.17 17.50 26.86
CA LYS A 62 5.86 17.13 27.41
C LYS A 62 4.98 18.39 27.53
N ASN A 63 3.71 18.28 27.18
CA ASN A 63 2.73 19.36 27.37
C ASN A 63 1.68 18.95 28.41
N ASN A 64 1.25 19.85 29.28
CA ASN A 64 0.21 19.56 30.28
C ASN A 64 -1.21 19.80 29.77
N ASN A 65 -1.39 20.45 28.62
CA ASN A 65 -2.70 20.64 28.02
C ASN A 65 -3.23 19.32 27.43
N PRO A 66 -4.40 18.80 27.88
CA PRO A 66 -4.98 17.55 27.34
C PRO A 66 -5.27 17.57 25.85
N ARG A 67 -5.46 18.76 25.26
CA ARG A 67 -5.68 18.93 23.81
C ARG A 67 -4.39 18.90 22.99
N SER A 68 -3.23 18.91 23.63
CA SER A 68 -1.94 18.91 22.94
C SER A 68 -1.58 17.50 22.48
N PRO A 69 -1.02 17.33 21.27
CA PRO A 69 -0.54 16.02 20.82
C PRO A 69 0.63 15.49 21.69
N ASP A 70 1.35 16.39 22.38
CA ASP A 70 2.39 16.05 23.37
C ASP A 70 1.89 15.77 24.80
N TYR A 71 0.57 15.64 24.99
CA TYR A 71 0.01 15.29 26.29
C TYR A 71 0.43 13.87 26.72
N VAL A 72 0.48 12.95 25.76
CA VAL A 72 0.92 11.56 25.92
C VAL A 72 2.07 11.32 24.93
N PRO A 73 3.14 10.61 25.32
CA PRO A 73 4.18 10.21 24.37
C PRO A 73 3.57 9.35 23.26
N SER A 74 3.95 9.61 22.02
CA SER A 74 3.35 8.96 20.85
C SER A 74 4.37 8.42 19.86
N ILE A 75 5.64 8.83 19.97
CA ILE A 75 6.70 8.37 19.08
C ILE A 75 7.38 7.15 19.70
N PHE A 76 7.02 5.96 19.23
CA PHE A 76 7.68 4.70 19.59
C PHE A 76 7.98 3.89 18.34
N THR A 77 9.21 3.40 18.23
CA THR A 77 9.65 2.51 17.13
C THR A 77 9.12 1.08 17.29
N ASN A 78 8.62 0.75 18.48
CA ASN A 78 8.32 -0.61 18.91
C ASN A 78 6.82 -0.91 18.89
N THR A 79 6.04 -0.15 18.14
CA THR A 79 4.63 -0.47 17.89
C THR A 79 4.61 -1.80 17.14
N THR A 80 4.57 -2.89 17.91
CA THR A 80 3.96 -4.13 17.50
C THR A 80 2.52 -3.76 17.17
N LEU A 81 2.31 -3.33 15.92
CA LEU A 81 1.00 -3.33 15.31
C LEU A 81 0.39 -4.69 15.69
N PRO A 82 -0.83 -4.72 16.26
CA PRO A 82 -1.49 -5.99 16.49
C PRO A 82 -1.38 -6.74 15.17
N LYS A 83 -0.74 -7.92 15.20
CA LYS A 83 -0.69 -8.82 14.06
C LYS A 83 -2.15 -9.06 13.71
N LYS A 84 -2.69 -8.28 12.76
CA LYS A 84 -3.95 -8.58 12.11
C LYS A 84 -3.83 -10.04 11.74
N ALA A 85 -4.76 -10.83 12.28
CA ALA A 85 -4.86 -12.25 11.99
C ALA A 85 -4.54 -12.47 10.50
N LYS A 86 -3.61 -13.41 10.24
CA LYS A 86 -3.08 -13.82 8.95
C LYS A 86 -4.01 -13.44 7.79
N GLY A 87 -3.62 -12.40 7.06
CA GLY A 87 -4.38 -11.90 5.93
C GLY A 87 -3.74 -10.69 5.30
N LYS A 88 -2.45 -10.79 4.96
CA LYS A 88 -1.76 -10.06 3.88
C LYS A 88 -0.31 -10.51 3.84
N GLN A 89 -0.02 -11.31 2.82
CA GLN A 89 1.33 -11.66 2.41
C GLN A 89 2.05 -10.36 2.00
N SER A 90 3.28 -10.23 2.45
CA SER A 90 4.29 -9.31 1.93
C SER A 90 4.33 -9.43 0.40
N LEU A 91 4.25 -8.28 -0.28
CA LEU A 91 4.19 -8.19 -1.74
C LEU A 91 5.56 -8.35 -2.41
N ASP A 92 6.65 -8.56 -1.66
CA ASP A 92 8.01 -8.56 -2.21
C ASP A 92 8.72 -9.93 -2.22
N ALA A 93 8.02 -11.03 -1.90
CA ALA A 93 8.61 -12.38 -1.92
C ALA A 93 8.03 -13.30 -3.01
N SER A 94 7.15 -12.80 -3.89
CA SER A 94 6.48 -13.62 -4.94
C SER A 94 7.15 -13.54 -6.32
N ASP A 95 8.09 -12.61 -6.52
CA ASP A 95 8.61 -12.30 -7.87
C ASP A 95 9.56 -13.37 -8.43
N ARG A 96 10.29 -14.11 -7.56
CA ARG A 96 11.23 -15.14 -8.05
C ARG A 96 10.57 -16.47 -8.45
N GLY A 97 9.40 -16.79 -7.90
CA GLY A 97 8.69 -18.05 -8.22
C GLY A 97 7.73 -17.92 -9.41
N THR A 98 7.23 -16.72 -9.67
CA THR A 98 6.24 -16.46 -10.72
C THR A 98 6.89 -16.19 -12.08
N SER A 99 8.09 -15.58 -12.09
CA SER A 99 8.87 -15.34 -13.32
C SER A 99 9.28 -16.65 -14.01
N THR A 100 9.84 -17.61 -13.27
CA THR A 100 10.24 -18.92 -13.84
C THR A 100 9.05 -19.75 -14.32
N LYS A 101 7.89 -19.63 -13.65
CA LYS A 101 6.65 -20.34 -14.06
C LYS A 101 6.01 -19.70 -15.29
N LYS A 102 6.00 -18.36 -15.39
CA LYS A 102 5.58 -17.63 -16.60
C LYS A 102 6.46 -17.96 -17.79
N GLN A 103 7.78 -17.94 -17.60
CA GLN A 103 8.73 -18.23 -18.67
C GLN A 103 8.57 -19.66 -19.21
N ARG A 104 8.36 -20.65 -18.33
CA ARG A 104 8.10 -22.05 -18.75
C ARG A 104 6.81 -22.19 -19.56
N ILE A 105 5.73 -21.54 -19.13
CA ILE A 105 4.45 -21.55 -19.85
C ILE A 105 4.59 -20.86 -21.22
N GLU A 106 5.31 -19.74 -21.28
CA GLU A 106 5.54 -19.00 -22.51
C GLU A 106 6.42 -19.78 -23.51
N THR A 107 7.45 -20.49 -23.03
CA THR A 107 8.26 -21.37 -23.89
C THR A 107 7.48 -22.57 -24.42
N THR A 108 6.59 -23.17 -23.61
CA THR A 108 5.71 -24.26 -24.08
C THR A 108 4.75 -23.76 -25.16
N ARG A 109 4.15 -22.58 -24.97
CA ARG A 109 3.25 -21.98 -25.97
C ARG A 109 3.95 -21.65 -27.29
N HIS A 110 5.20 -21.16 -27.24
CA HIS A 110 5.99 -20.93 -28.45
C HIS A 110 6.36 -22.24 -29.16
N GLY A 111 6.67 -23.31 -28.41
CA GLY A 111 6.96 -24.62 -28.98
C GLY A 111 5.76 -25.26 -29.68
N GLU A 112 4.57 -25.17 -29.07
CA GLU A 112 3.31 -25.67 -29.66
C GLU A 112 2.93 -24.90 -30.93
N ALA A 113 3.04 -23.57 -30.91
CA ALA A 113 2.78 -22.74 -32.10
C ALA A 113 3.77 -23.06 -33.25
N ALA A 114 5.05 -23.28 -32.94
CA ALA A 114 6.05 -23.67 -33.93
C ALA A 114 5.75 -25.05 -34.54
N GLN A 115 5.29 -26.02 -33.74
CA GLN A 115 4.87 -27.33 -34.24
C GLN A 115 3.67 -27.24 -35.20
N ILE A 116 2.70 -26.39 -34.89
CA ILE A 116 1.53 -26.17 -35.75
C ILE A 116 1.95 -25.51 -37.07
N LEU A 117 2.81 -24.48 -37.02
CA LEU A 117 3.31 -23.86 -38.26
C LEU A 117 4.12 -24.83 -39.11
N LEU A 118 4.90 -25.71 -38.48
CA LEU A 118 5.69 -26.72 -39.19
C LEU A 118 4.82 -27.79 -39.85
N SER A 119 3.72 -28.20 -39.21
CA SER A 119 2.77 -29.15 -39.80
C SER A 119 1.94 -28.52 -40.93
N MET A 120 1.58 -27.25 -40.80
CA MET A 120 0.93 -26.48 -41.87
C MET A 120 1.86 -26.29 -43.08
N ALA A 121 3.15 -26.02 -42.85
CA ALA A 121 4.15 -25.90 -43.90
C ALA A 121 4.46 -27.24 -44.58
N ALA A 122 4.40 -28.36 -43.84
CA ALA A 122 4.53 -29.70 -44.42
C ALA A 122 3.34 -30.05 -45.33
N ALA A 123 2.12 -29.66 -44.94
CA ALA A 123 0.92 -29.80 -45.77
C ALA A 123 0.95 -28.93 -47.05
N ALA A 124 1.80 -27.89 -47.09
CA ALA A 124 1.96 -27.03 -48.26
C ALA A 124 2.95 -27.57 -49.32
N LYS A 125 3.62 -28.71 -49.08
CA LYS A 125 4.65 -29.24 -49.99
C LYS A 125 4.12 -30.14 -51.12
N ASP A 126 2.82 -30.43 -51.18
CA ASP A 126 2.21 -31.20 -52.27
C ASP A 126 1.59 -30.32 -53.37
N TYR A 127 1.95 -29.03 -53.47
CA TYR A 127 1.56 -28.22 -54.62
C TYR A 127 2.65 -28.28 -55.70
N PRO A 128 2.38 -28.90 -56.87
CA PRO A 128 3.31 -28.85 -57.99
C PRO A 128 3.44 -27.40 -58.47
N SER A 129 4.69 -26.94 -58.53
CA SER A 129 5.10 -25.67 -59.13
C SER A 129 4.52 -25.56 -60.55
N SER A 130 3.55 -24.68 -60.74
CA SER A 130 3.17 -24.18 -62.07
C SER A 130 2.74 -22.72 -61.97
N SER A 131 3.35 -21.96 -62.87
CA SER A 131 3.28 -20.53 -63.13
C SER A 131 1.87 -19.93 -63.24
N ASP A 132 1.81 -18.64 -62.89
CA ASP A 132 0.91 -17.58 -63.38
C ASP A 132 -0.60 -17.79 -63.24
N THR A 133 -1.28 -16.83 -62.59
CA THR A 133 -2.30 -15.96 -63.21
C THR A 133 -2.99 -15.12 -62.12
N MET A 134 -3.15 -13.82 -62.41
CA MET A 134 -3.86 -12.81 -61.60
C MET A 134 -5.39 -12.84 -61.83
N LEU A 135 -6.14 -12.39 -60.81
CA LEU A 135 -7.58 -12.00 -60.80
C LEU A 135 -8.60 -13.18 -60.79
N THR A 136 -9.71 -13.18 -60.04
CA THR A 136 -10.82 -12.21 -59.98
C THR A 136 -11.76 -12.51 -58.78
N ASN A 137 -12.51 -11.49 -58.35
CA ASN A 137 -13.55 -11.58 -57.31
C ASN A 137 -14.81 -12.35 -57.77
N SER A 138 -15.26 -13.35 -57.01
CA SER A 138 -16.68 -13.65 -56.72
C SER A 138 -16.85 -14.80 -55.71
N PRO A 139 -17.95 -14.85 -54.95
CA PRO A 139 -18.03 -15.53 -53.65
C PRO A 139 -18.27 -17.03 -53.79
N LEU A 140 -17.43 -17.85 -53.16
CA LEU A 140 -17.67 -19.29 -53.05
C LEU A 140 -18.72 -19.55 -51.97
N VAL A 141 -19.91 -19.90 -52.45
CA VAL A 141 -20.97 -20.56 -51.67
C VAL A 141 -20.42 -21.92 -51.25
N CYS A 142 -20.10 -22.09 -49.97
CA CYS A 142 -19.64 -23.37 -49.43
C CYS A 142 -20.85 -24.28 -49.15
N SER A 143 -21.26 -25.02 -50.17
CA SER A 143 -22.19 -26.14 -50.04
C SER A 143 -21.41 -27.39 -49.61
N SER A 144 -20.98 -27.44 -48.35
CA SER A 144 -20.58 -28.70 -47.73
C SER A 144 -20.87 -28.65 -46.24
N SER A 145 -21.78 -29.53 -45.84
CA SER A 145 -22.07 -29.86 -44.44
C SER A 145 -20.81 -30.38 -43.74
N CYS A 146 -20.07 -29.50 -43.07
CA CYS A 146 -19.09 -29.90 -42.07
C CYS A 146 -19.62 -29.49 -40.69
N ALA A 147 -20.17 -30.47 -39.98
CA ALA A 147 -20.41 -30.35 -38.55
C ALA A 147 -19.06 -30.20 -37.85
N THR A 148 -18.63 -28.96 -37.65
CA THR A 148 -17.55 -28.64 -36.72
C THR A 148 -18.20 -28.01 -35.50
N THR A 149 -18.24 -28.80 -34.43
CA THR A 149 -18.51 -28.37 -33.07
C THR A 149 -17.49 -27.28 -32.74
N THR A 150 -17.85 -26.03 -33.02
CA THR A 150 -17.10 -24.85 -32.61
C THR A 150 -17.39 -24.69 -31.12
N THR A 151 -16.62 -25.38 -30.29
CA THR A 151 -16.48 -24.95 -28.90
C THR A 151 -15.72 -23.63 -28.93
N PRO A 152 -16.29 -22.51 -28.49
CA PRO A 152 -15.50 -21.30 -28.32
C PRO A 152 -14.47 -21.58 -27.24
N ILE A 153 -13.20 -21.68 -27.62
CA ILE A 153 -12.09 -21.65 -26.67
C ILE A 153 -12.09 -20.25 -26.07
N ALA A 154 -12.69 -20.12 -24.88
CA ALA A 154 -12.64 -18.91 -24.09
C ALA A 154 -11.19 -18.67 -23.68
N VAL A 155 -10.51 -17.76 -24.38
CA VAL A 155 -9.29 -17.15 -23.84
C VAL A 155 -9.73 -16.25 -22.69
N GLN A 156 -9.71 -16.82 -21.50
CA GLN A 156 -10.08 -16.15 -20.27
C GLN A 156 -9.10 -15.01 -19.95
N THR A 157 -9.42 -13.81 -20.44
CA THR A 157 -8.91 -12.52 -19.96
C THR A 157 -10.02 -11.81 -19.19
N ASN A 158 -10.60 -12.49 -18.19
CA ASN A 158 -11.82 -12.04 -17.51
C ASN A 158 -11.49 -10.99 -16.45
N MET A 159 -11.07 -9.81 -16.90
CA MET A 159 -11.62 -8.58 -16.35
C MET A 159 -12.85 -8.29 -17.21
N THR A 160 -14.05 -8.45 -16.64
CA THR A 160 -15.28 -8.21 -17.40
C THR A 160 -15.43 -6.71 -17.65
N MET A 161 -16.19 -6.33 -18.68
CA MET A 161 -16.52 -4.92 -18.92
C MET A 161 -17.16 -4.26 -17.69
N SER A 162 -17.89 -5.04 -16.88
CA SER A 162 -18.48 -4.60 -15.60
C SER A 162 -17.42 -4.25 -14.55
N ASP A 163 -16.34 -5.01 -14.47
CA ASP A 163 -15.25 -4.75 -13.52
C ASP A 163 -14.50 -3.47 -13.88
N ILE A 164 -14.30 -3.23 -15.18
CA ILE A 164 -13.68 -2.00 -15.69
C ILE A 164 -14.55 -0.78 -15.33
N GLN A 165 -15.87 -0.87 -15.55
CA GLN A 165 -16.80 0.21 -15.23
C GLN A 165 -16.90 0.47 -13.71
N ALA A 166 -16.87 -0.57 -12.90
CA ALA A 166 -16.87 -0.46 -11.44
C ALA A 166 -15.61 0.29 -10.95
N LEU A 167 -14.43 -0.09 -11.46
CA LEU A 167 -13.16 0.56 -11.12
C LEU A 167 -13.12 2.03 -11.58
N GLN A 168 -13.64 2.33 -12.77
CA GLN A 168 -13.74 3.70 -13.26
C GLN A 168 -14.63 4.55 -12.33
N THR A 169 -15.78 4.01 -11.93
CA THR A 169 -16.73 4.67 -11.03
C THR A 169 -16.10 4.92 -9.65
N GLU A 170 -15.40 3.92 -9.09
CA GLU A 170 -14.69 4.06 -7.83
C GLU A 170 -13.60 5.13 -7.91
N CYS A 171 -12.81 5.14 -8.98
CA CYS A 171 -11.78 6.16 -9.21
C CYS A 171 -12.38 7.57 -9.25
N GLU A 172 -13.51 7.76 -9.92
CA GLU A 172 -14.19 9.05 -9.96
C GLU A 172 -14.73 9.48 -8.59
N ASN A 173 -15.31 8.55 -7.83
CA ASN A 173 -15.82 8.82 -6.49
C ASN A 173 -14.69 9.23 -5.54
N LEU A 174 -13.56 8.53 -5.58
CA LEU A 174 -12.37 8.86 -4.80
C LEU A 174 -11.80 10.23 -5.18
N ARG A 175 -11.77 10.58 -6.47
CA ARG A 175 -11.33 11.92 -6.92
C ARG A 175 -12.26 13.02 -6.40
N ARG A 176 -13.59 12.82 -6.48
CA ARG A 176 -14.57 13.77 -5.92
C ARG A 176 -14.41 13.96 -4.42
N ALA A 177 -14.29 12.87 -3.66
CA ALA A 177 -14.09 12.92 -2.22
C ALA A 177 -12.79 13.66 -1.85
N ASN A 178 -11.69 13.37 -2.53
CA ASN A 178 -10.42 14.07 -2.33
C ASN A 178 -10.52 15.56 -2.64
N SER A 179 -11.21 15.95 -3.72
CA SER A 179 -11.45 17.36 -4.05
C SER A 179 -12.24 18.07 -2.95
N LYS A 180 -13.30 17.43 -2.43
CA LYS A 180 -14.11 17.97 -1.33
C LYS A 180 -13.31 18.15 -0.05
N LEU A 181 -12.52 17.16 0.35
CA LEU A 181 -11.66 17.23 1.55
C LEU A 181 -10.63 18.34 1.42
N ARG A 182 -10.00 18.49 0.25
CA ARG A 182 -9.07 19.59 -0.03
C ARG A 182 -9.74 20.96 0.10
N GLY A 183 -10.97 21.09 -0.39
CA GLY A 183 -11.76 22.32 -0.21
C GLY A 183 -12.08 22.63 1.25
N MET A 184 -12.45 21.61 2.04
CA MET A 184 -12.71 21.77 3.48
C MET A 184 -11.45 22.21 4.24
N LEU A 185 -10.30 21.61 3.95
CA LEU A 185 -9.02 22.01 4.52
C LEU A 185 -8.67 23.46 4.17
N CYS A 186 -8.93 23.90 2.95
CA CYS A 186 -8.69 25.29 2.52
C CYS A 186 -9.57 26.29 3.29
N ARG A 187 -10.82 25.95 3.59
CA ARG A 187 -11.72 26.77 4.41
C ARG A 187 -11.21 26.88 5.85
N LEU A 188 -10.90 25.75 6.48
CA LEU A 188 -10.34 25.72 7.84
C LEU A 188 -9.02 26.51 7.95
N ALA A 189 -8.15 26.41 6.94
CA ALA A 189 -6.92 27.19 6.87
C ALA A 189 -7.15 28.70 6.66
N SER A 190 -8.27 29.08 6.03
CA SER A 190 -8.66 30.48 5.90
C SER A 190 -9.24 31.03 7.21
N ASP A 191 -10.01 30.20 7.93
CA ASP A 191 -10.53 30.53 9.25
C ASP A 191 -9.38 30.76 10.25
N GLU A 192 -8.33 29.92 10.22
CA GLU A 192 -7.15 30.09 11.09
C GLU A 192 -6.44 31.44 10.88
N LYS A 193 -6.36 31.94 9.65
CA LYS A 193 -5.77 33.26 9.33
C LYS A 193 -6.65 34.44 9.76
N SER A 194 -7.97 34.25 9.84
CA SER A 194 -8.89 35.31 10.29
C SER A 194 -8.80 35.58 11.79
N PHE A 195 -8.27 34.64 12.58
CA PHE A 195 -8.04 34.82 14.02
C PHE A 195 -6.71 35.51 14.34
N THR A 196 -5.73 35.48 13.43
CA THR A 196 -4.39 36.05 13.69
C THR A 196 -4.29 37.57 13.51
N ASP A 197 -5.31 38.23 12.93
CA ASP A 197 -5.27 39.67 12.64
C ASP A 197 -5.82 40.54 13.80
N HIS A 198 -6.41 39.93 14.83
CA HIS A 198 -7.02 40.67 15.95
C HIS A 198 -6.11 40.89 17.17
N ASP A 199 -4.90 40.34 17.20
CA ASP A 199 -3.97 40.44 18.35
C ASP A 199 -2.89 41.53 18.19
N GLN A 200 -3.01 42.41 17.18
CA GLN A 200 -2.16 43.60 17.02
C GLN A 200 -2.88 44.92 17.33
N VAL A 201 -3.64 45.01 18.43
CA VAL A 201 -3.98 46.33 19.02
C VAL A 201 -3.99 46.25 20.55
N ARG A 202 -2.82 46.36 21.17
CA ARG A 202 -2.64 46.98 22.49
C ARG A 202 -1.18 47.37 22.71
N LEU A 203 -0.91 48.64 22.44
CA LEU A 203 0.17 49.39 23.10
C LEU A 203 -0.17 49.55 24.59
#